data_AF-A0A2D9B9P9-F1
#
_entry.id   AF-A0A2D9B9P9-F1
#
_cell.length_a   1.000
_cell.length_b   1.000
_cell.length_c   1.000
_cell.angle_alpha   90.00
_cell.angle_beta   90.00
_cell.angle_gamma   90.00
#
_symmetry.space_group_name_H-M   'P 1'
#
loop_
_entity.id
_entity.type
_entity.pdbx_description
1 polymer ?
#
loop_
_entity_poly.entity_id
_entity_poly.type
_entity_poly.pdbx_seq_one_letter_code
_entity_poly.pdbx_strand_id
1 'polypeptide(L)'
;MRFMKKNLKILLLAVFVAFASCSFTTKEFNDPEKDKLLVDLITYVLEKGHYDPKDMNDAFSESVYEDFINAMDPLKRYFTASDLEEFSKYKTQIDDQIKNKELTFFDLVYNRYLSRAEDAQTYYKEILEKPFDYSVQENIDVDYDHIPWATSKEELKERWRKQLKFTTLNNYYDLVEEKEKAPEMKKEALENGEEYIESENAQLSLEELEAKARETSQTALDDYYDFTKDLERKDYFAVFLNTLVEEFDPHTNYFAPPDRDRFDLRMSGKLEGIGARLQKKNDYITIVEVISGGPVWRGEHLDVGDAILKVKQEDENEPVSVVGMRVDDAVKLIKGPKGTKVTLTVKRVDGTIEEETITRDVVELEET
;
A
#
# COMPACT_ATOMS: atom_id res chain seq x y z
N MET A 1 37.84 -51.42 7.71
CA MET A 1 37.77 -50.01 8.17
C MET A 1 38.34 -48.96 7.19
N ARG A 2 38.90 -49.33 6.01
CA ARG A 2 39.50 -48.39 5.04
C ARG A 2 38.55 -47.95 3.90
N PHE A 3 37.50 -48.73 3.62
CA PHE A 3 36.48 -48.43 2.60
C PHE A 3 35.44 -47.38 3.05
N MET A 4 34.99 -47.43 4.32
CA MET A 4 34.04 -46.44 4.86
C MET A 4 34.61 -45.02 4.93
N LYS A 5 35.91 -44.85 5.18
CA LYS A 5 36.55 -43.52 5.23
C LYS A 5 36.65 -42.83 3.87
N LYS A 6 36.69 -43.59 2.77
CA LYS A 6 36.78 -43.03 1.40
C LYS A 6 35.39 -42.63 0.89
N ASN A 7 34.36 -43.42 1.21
CA ASN A 7 32.97 -43.13 0.83
C ASN A 7 32.35 -42.02 1.71
N LEU A 8 32.79 -41.87 2.97
CA LEU A 8 32.33 -40.78 3.83
C LEU A 8 32.76 -39.41 3.28
N LYS A 9 33.97 -39.30 2.71
CA LYS A 9 34.44 -38.05 2.07
C LYS A 9 33.64 -37.71 0.82
N ILE A 10 33.25 -38.72 0.04
CA ILE A 10 32.42 -38.53 -1.17
C ILE A 10 30.99 -38.12 -0.77
N LEU A 11 30.45 -38.72 0.29
CA LEU A 11 29.14 -38.38 0.82
C LEU A 11 29.11 -36.97 1.44
N LEU A 12 30.16 -36.57 2.15
CA LEU A 12 30.31 -35.20 2.67
C LEU A 12 30.44 -34.17 1.54
N LEU A 13 31.17 -34.49 0.46
CA LEU A 13 31.27 -33.63 -0.72
C LEU A 13 29.91 -33.50 -1.44
N ALA A 14 29.16 -34.60 -1.58
CA ALA A 14 27.83 -34.59 -2.19
C ALA A 14 26.82 -33.80 -1.36
N VAL A 15 26.87 -33.89 -0.02
CA VAL A 15 26.04 -33.07 0.87
C VAL A 15 26.43 -31.60 0.79
N PHE A 16 27.72 -31.27 0.65
CA PHE A 16 28.19 -29.90 0.46
C PHE A 16 27.74 -29.29 -0.87
N VAL A 17 27.77 -30.08 -1.96
CA VAL A 17 27.30 -29.65 -3.29
C VAL A 17 25.77 -29.52 -3.33
N ALA A 18 25.04 -30.39 -2.61
CA ALA A 18 23.60 -30.26 -2.44
C ALA A 18 23.21 -29.03 -1.61
N PHE A 19 23.94 -28.74 -0.52
CA PHE A 19 23.74 -27.51 0.26
C PHE A 19 24.06 -26.25 -0.55
N ALA A 20 25.13 -26.27 -1.36
CA ALA A 20 25.46 -25.17 -2.26
C ALA A 20 24.41 -24.98 -3.36
N SER A 21 23.81 -26.06 -3.86
CA SER A 21 22.77 -25.99 -4.90
C SER A 21 21.42 -25.51 -4.35
N CYS A 22 21.07 -25.83 -3.09
CA CYS A 22 19.87 -25.31 -2.44
C CYS A 22 20.04 -23.86 -1.97
N SER A 23 21.27 -23.41 -1.67
CA SER A 23 21.52 -22.04 -1.20
C SER A 23 21.61 -20.99 -2.33
N PHE A 24 21.57 -21.39 -3.60
CA PHE A 24 21.67 -20.50 -4.76
C PHE A 24 20.32 -20.14 -5.41
N THR A 25 19.19 -20.50 -4.79
CA THR A 25 17.84 -20.18 -5.31
C THR A 25 16.94 -19.50 -4.29
N THR A 26 17.49 -18.59 -3.48
CA THR A 26 16.68 -17.47 -3.00
C THR A 26 16.66 -16.43 -4.11
N LYS A 27 15.70 -16.51 -5.04
CA LYS A 27 15.32 -15.34 -5.82
C LYS A 27 14.67 -14.35 -4.86
N GLU A 28 15.48 -13.64 -4.08
CA GLU A 28 15.05 -12.34 -3.60
C GLU A 28 14.93 -11.47 -4.85
N PHE A 29 13.75 -10.91 -5.08
CA PHE A 29 13.46 -10.03 -6.22
C PHE A 29 14.09 -8.64 -6.06
N ASN A 30 14.99 -8.46 -5.09
CA ASN A 30 15.81 -7.26 -4.91
C ASN A 30 17.16 -7.48 -5.59
N ASP A 31 17.21 -7.37 -6.91
CA ASP A 31 18.46 -7.39 -7.68
C ASP A 31 18.91 -5.95 -7.94
N PRO A 32 19.91 -5.43 -7.21
CA PRO A 32 20.38 -4.05 -7.38
C PRO A 32 20.89 -3.77 -8.80
N GLU A 33 21.27 -4.79 -9.57
CA GLU A 33 21.73 -4.60 -10.95
C GLU A 33 20.59 -4.19 -11.89
N LYS A 34 19.37 -4.68 -11.64
CA LYS A 34 18.19 -4.30 -12.45
C LYS A 34 17.83 -2.84 -12.27
N ASP A 35 17.87 -2.35 -11.03
CA ASP A 35 17.52 -0.97 -10.71
C ASP A 35 18.53 0.01 -11.31
N LYS A 36 19.82 -0.36 -11.29
CA LYS A 36 20.89 0.40 -11.95
C LYS A 36 20.69 0.46 -13.46
N LEU A 37 20.35 -0.67 -14.09
CA LEU A 37 20.07 -0.73 -15.53
C LEU A 37 18.83 0.11 -15.88
N LEU A 38 17.81 0.09 -15.02
CA LEU A 38 16.58 0.85 -15.22
C LEU A 38 16.85 2.35 -15.18
N VAL A 39 17.63 2.84 -14.20
CA VAL A 39 18.05 4.25 -14.12
C VAL A 39 18.86 4.65 -15.36
N ASP A 40 19.79 3.81 -15.79
CA ASP A 40 20.60 4.06 -17.00
C ASP A 40 19.72 4.18 -18.26
N LEU A 41 18.74 3.29 -18.41
CA LEU A 41 17.81 3.32 -19.54
C LEU A 41 16.91 4.56 -19.51
N ILE A 42 16.35 4.89 -18.35
CA ILE A 42 15.50 6.07 -18.17
C ILE A 42 16.30 7.33 -18.48
N THR A 43 17.49 7.47 -17.90
CA THR A 43 18.39 8.61 -18.14
C THR A 43 18.71 8.75 -19.63
N TYR A 44 19.04 7.65 -20.31
CA TYR A 44 19.27 7.65 -21.75
C TYR A 44 18.05 8.13 -22.55
N VAL A 45 16.85 7.67 -22.19
CA VAL A 45 15.60 8.08 -22.85
C VAL A 45 15.29 9.55 -22.61
N LEU A 46 15.53 10.06 -21.40
CA LEU A 46 15.35 11.49 -21.09
C LEU A 46 16.33 12.35 -21.88
N GLU A 47 17.63 12.00 -21.87
CA GLU A 47 18.65 12.79 -22.55
C GLU A 47 18.51 12.81 -24.09
N LYS A 48 18.02 11.72 -24.69
CA LYS A 48 17.94 11.58 -26.15
C LYS A 48 16.54 11.75 -26.72
N GLY A 49 15.52 11.48 -25.93
CA GLY A 49 14.13 11.42 -26.35
C GLY A 49 13.25 12.52 -25.79
N HIS A 50 13.64 13.19 -24.70
CA HIS A 50 12.86 14.30 -24.16
C HIS A 50 12.90 15.51 -25.11
N TYR A 51 11.77 16.23 -25.20
CA TYR A 51 11.65 17.39 -26.08
C TYR A 51 12.59 18.53 -25.67
N ASP A 52 12.74 18.73 -24.36
CA ASP A 52 13.64 19.72 -23.75
C ASP A 52 14.54 19.02 -22.73
N PRO A 53 15.66 18.40 -23.15
CA PRO A 53 16.53 17.68 -22.24
C PRO A 53 17.23 18.66 -21.28
N LYS A 54 17.06 18.45 -19.98
CA LYS A 54 17.75 19.21 -18.94
C LYS A 54 19.13 18.61 -18.64
N ASP A 55 20.09 19.48 -18.28
CA ASP A 55 21.37 19.05 -17.74
C ASP A 55 21.20 18.55 -16.30
N MET A 56 21.58 17.30 -16.04
CA MET A 56 21.61 16.74 -14.69
C MET A 56 22.83 17.30 -13.95
N ASN A 57 22.63 18.35 -13.17
CA ASN A 57 23.65 19.06 -12.39
C ASN A 57 23.26 19.16 -10.91
N ASP A 58 24.04 19.87 -10.11
CA ASP A 58 23.77 20.05 -8.68
C ASP A 58 22.37 20.62 -8.39
N ALA A 59 21.84 21.53 -9.24
CA ALA A 59 20.51 22.09 -9.05
C ALA A 59 19.39 21.06 -9.34
N PHE A 60 19.59 20.18 -10.32
CA PHE A 60 18.74 19.02 -10.55
C PHE A 60 18.75 18.10 -9.31
N SER A 61 19.94 17.82 -8.77
CA SER A 61 20.10 17.01 -7.55
C SER A 61 19.39 17.61 -6.34
N GLU A 62 19.47 18.93 -6.15
CA GLU A 62 18.80 19.61 -5.05
C GLU A 62 17.27 19.50 -5.15
N SER A 63 16.72 19.64 -6.36
CA SER A 63 15.26 19.56 -6.58
C SER A 63 14.75 18.14 -6.37
N VAL A 64 15.43 17.14 -6.96
CA VAL A 64 15.13 15.72 -6.74
C VAL A 64 15.22 15.33 -5.27
N TYR A 65 16.21 15.86 -4.55
CA TYR A 65 16.36 15.63 -3.12
C TYR A 65 15.11 16.10 -2.36
N GLU A 66 14.66 17.33 -2.60
CA GLU A 66 13.52 17.93 -1.90
C GLU A 66 12.22 17.17 -2.25
N ASP A 67 12.00 16.90 -3.54
CA ASP A 67 10.81 16.19 -4.02
C ASP A 67 10.75 14.75 -3.51
N PHE A 68 11.89 14.03 -3.47
CA PHE A 68 11.91 12.66 -2.96
C PHE A 68 11.66 12.59 -1.45
N ILE A 69 12.23 13.50 -0.67
CA ILE A 69 11.96 13.55 0.78
C ILE A 69 10.47 13.88 1.04
N ASN A 70 9.91 14.82 0.29
CA ASN A 70 8.48 15.18 0.39
C ASN A 70 7.57 14.02 -0.08
N ALA A 71 7.93 13.29 -1.14
CA ALA A 71 7.18 12.13 -1.61
C ALA A 71 7.21 10.97 -0.60
N MET A 72 8.31 10.81 0.14
CA MET A 72 8.47 9.76 1.15
C MET A 72 7.78 10.10 2.49
N ASP A 73 7.79 11.37 2.91
CA ASP A 73 7.17 11.80 4.17
C ASP A 73 6.47 13.16 4.05
N PRO A 74 5.34 13.25 3.31
CA PRO A 74 4.65 14.51 3.05
C PRO A 74 4.06 15.13 4.32
N LEU A 75 3.77 14.31 5.34
CA LEU A 75 3.20 14.76 6.61
C LEU A 75 4.27 15.05 7.68
N LYS A 76 5.56 14.89 7.34
CA LYS A 76 6.70 15.06 8.27
C LYS A 76 6.51 14.30 9.59
N ARG A 77 6.05 13.05 9.49
CA ARG A 77 5.69 12.18 10.62
C ARG A 77 6.69 11.04 10.86
N TYR A 78 7.65 10.84 9.96
CA TYR A 78 8.63 9.77 10.03
C TYR A 78 10.05 10.31 10.26
N PHE A 79 10.50 11.27 9.47
CA PHE A 79 11.88 11.74 9.55
C PHE A 79 12.10 12.79 10.63
N THR A 80 13.32 12.79 11.18
CA THR A 80 13.80 13.79 12.13
C THR A 80 14.82 14.71 11.48
N ALA A 81 15.06 15.90 12.06
CA ALA A 81 16.07 16.84 11.60
C ALA A 81 17.47 16.21 11.49
N SER A 82 17.81 15.27 12.37
CA SER A 82 19.08 14.52 12.31
C SER A 82 19.14 13.57 11.10
N ASP A 83 18.02 12.98 10.70
CA ASP A 83 17.97 12.15 9.48
C ASP A 83 18.19 13.03 8.25
N LEU A 84 17.56 14.21 8.20
CA LEU A 84 17.74 15.16 7.11
C LEU A 84 19.16 15.73 7.03
N GLU A 85 19.83 15.95 8.16
CA GLU A 85 21.24 16.36 8.18
C GLU A 85 22.13 15.28 7.55
N GLU A 86 21.83 14.00 7.79
CA GLU A 86 22.53 12.88 7.14
C GLU A 86 22.25 12.86 5.64
N PHE A 87 20.99 13.00 5.24
CA PHE A 87 20.57 13.00 3.83
C PHE A 87 21.16 14.17 3.05
N SER A 88 21.25 15.36 3.66
CA SER A 88 21.73 16.58 3.01
C SER A 88 23.18 16.48 2.50
N LYS A 89 23.97 15.52 2.98
CA LYS A 89 25.33 15.24 2.46
C LYS A 89 25.30 14.83 1.00
N TYR A 90 24.19 14.25 0.55
CA TYR A 90 24.00 13.78 -0.82
C TYR A 90 23.22 14.77 -1.68
N LYS A 91 22.82 15.93 -1.15
CA LYS A 91 21.94 16.91 -1.82
C LYS A 91 22.43 17.30 -3.21
N THR A 92 23.74 17.41 -3.40
CA THR A 92 24.39 17.78 -4.67
C THR A 92 25.08 16.60 -5.36
N GLN A 93 24.85 15.35 -4.90
CA GLN A 93 25.55 14.16 -5.41
C GLN A 93 24.61 13.19 -6.12
N ILE A 94 23.31 13.51 -6.23
CA ILE A 94 22.32 12.60 -6.80
C ILE A 94 22.57 12.42 -8.31
N ASP A 95 22.87 13.49 -9.02
CA ASP A 95 23.21 13.48 -10.45
C ASP A 95 24.48 12.67 -10.72
N ASP A 96 25.52 12.83 -9.90
CA ASP A 96 26.75 12.03 -9.97
C ASP A 96 26.44 10.55 -9.72
N GLN A 97 25.59 10.25 -8.74
CA GLN A 97 25.15 8.87 -8.47
C GLN A 97 24.39 8.28 -9.65
N ILE A 98 23.49 9.04 -10.28
CA ILE A 98 22.74 8.57 -11.45
C ILE A 98 23.68 8.28 -12.63
N LYS A 99 24.60 9.20 -12.93
CA LYS A 99 25.62 9.02 -13.99
C LYS A 99 26.50 7.80 -13.75
N ASN A 100 26.86 7.55 -12.48
CA ASN A 100 27.70 6.42 -12.08
C ASN A 100 26.92 5.13 -11.78
N LYS A 101 25.59 5.14 -11.91
CA LYS A 101 24.70 3.99 -11.64
C LYS A 101 24.80 3.52 -10.18
N GLU A 102 24.82 4.49 -9.27
CA GLU A 102 24.81 4.31 -7.82
C GLU A 102 23.45 4.72 -7.26
N LEU A 103 22.99 4.00 -6.24
CA LEU A 103 21.67 4.22 -5.61
C LEU A 103 21.80 4.52 -4.12
N THR A 104 22.95 5.06 -3.70
CA THR A 104 23.28 5.19 -2.27
C THR A 104 22.32 6.11 -1.53
N PHE A 105 21.90 7.22 -2.16
CA PHE A 105 20.91 8.12 -1.59
C PHE A 105 19.54 7.45 -1.43
N PHE A 106 19.05 6.78 -2.48
CA PHE A 106 17.80 6.03 -2.45
C PHE A 106 17.82 4.97 -1.35
N ASP A 107 18.85 4.13 -1.30
CA ASP A 107 18.97 3.06 -0.31
C ASP A 107 19.04 3.62 1.12
N LEU A 108 19.73 4.75 1.32
CA LEU A 108 19.84 5.40 2.63
C LEU A 108 18.47 5.88 3.13
N VAL A 109 17.74 6.62 2.30
CA VAL A 109 16.41 7.17 2.67
C VAL A 109 15.39 6.05 2.83
N TYR A 110 15.38 5.06 1.92
CA TYR A 110 14.49 3.92 1.98
C TYR A 110 14.67 3.11 3.27
N ASN A 111 15.92 2.74 3.60
CA ASN A 111 16.19 1.98 4.83
C ASN A 111 15.85 2.78 6.08
N ARG A 112 16.10 4.10 6.07
CA ARG A 112 15.70 4.97 7.18
C ARG A 112 14.18 5.03 7.32
N TYR A 113 13.47 5.19 6.22
CA TYR A 113 12.01 5.23 6.20
C TYR A 113 11.41 3.94 6.78
N LEU A 114 11.89 2.76 6.38
CA LEU A 114 11.44 1.49 6.95
C LEU A 114 11.61 1.43 8.46
N SER A 115 12.79 1.80 8.96
CA SER A 115 13.05 1.86 10.40
C SER A 115 12.13 2.86 11.13
N ARG A 116 11.83 4.01 10.51
CA ARG A 116 10.92 5.02 11.09
C ARG A 116 9.46 4.59 11.03
N ALA A 117 9.05 3.85 10.00
CA ALA A 117 7.72 3.28 9.89
C ALA A 117 7.47 2.22 10.97
N GLU A 118 8.46 1.38 11.28
CA GLU A 118 8.42 0.44 12.41
C GLU A 118 8.32 1.15 13.77
N ASP A 119 9.13 2.20 13.97
CA ASP A 119 9.07 3.05 15.18
C ASP A 119 7.65 3.66 15.33
N ALA A 120 7.10 4.21 14.24
CA ALA A 120 5.76 4.81 14.22
C ALA A 120 4.65 3.81 14.55
N GLN A 121 4.79 2.55 14.16
CA GLN A 121 3.86 1.48 14.53
C GLN A 121 3.78 1.25 16.04
N THR A 122 4.90 1.40 16.72
CA THR A 122 4.94 1.32 18.19
C THR A 122 4.29 2.56 18.81
N TYR A 123 4.54 3.74 18.24
CA TYR A 123 4.04 5.00 18.79
C TYR A 123 2.52 5.10 18.79
N TYR A 124 1.84 4.82 17.67
CA TYR A 124 0.38 5.00 17.64
C TYR A 124 -0.34 4.00 18.55
N LYS A 125 0.17 2.76 18.70
CA LYS A 125 -0.40 1.76 19.60
C LYS A 125 -0.30 2.22 21.05
N GLU A 126 0.89 2.65 21.48
CA GLU A 126 1.08 3.15 22.85
C GLU A 126 0.27 4.42 23.17
N ILE A 127 0.05 5.29 22.17
CA ILE A 127 -0.72 6.52 22.33
C ILE A 127 -2.21 6.19 22.43
N LEU A 128 -2.73 5.37 21.51
CA LEU A 128 -4.16 5.03 21.44
C LEU A 128 -4.60 4.05 22.52
N GLU A 129 -3.69 3.38 23.22
CA GLU A 129 -4.02 2.61 24.44
C GLU A 129 -4.55 3.49 25.58
N LYS A 130 -4.20 4.78 25.59
CA LYS A 130 -4.55 5.72 26.66
C LYS A 130 -5.67 6.66 26.21
N PRO A 131 -6.64 6.97 27.09
CA PRO A 131 -7.68 7.93 26.76
C PRO A 131 -7.10 9.33 26.59
N PHE A 132 -7.68 10.10 25.66
CA PHE A 132 -7.27 11.49 25.47
C PHE A 132 -8.05 12.43 26.40
N ASP A 133 -7.34 13.41 26.97
CA ASP A 133 -7.98 14.51 27.69
C ASP A 133 -8.36 15.63 26.71
N TYR A 134 -9.65 15.72 26.38
CA TYR A 134 -10.19 16.76 25.49
C TYR A 134 -10.47 18.09 26.18
N SER A 135 -10.28 18.21 27.50
CA SER A 135 -10.47 19.46 28.24
C SER A 135 -9.28 20.43 28.10
N VAL A 136 -8.12 19.90 27.71
CA VAL A 136 -6.88 20.68 27.53
C VAL A 136 -6.93 21.43 26.19
N GLN A 137 -6.73 22.75 26.25
CA GLN A 137 -6.58 23.60 25.07
C GLN A 137 -5.20 23.40 24.44
N GLU A 138 -5.19 22.93 23.20
CA GLU A 138 -3.97 22.64 22.44
C GLU A 138 -4.17 23.04 20.99
N ASN A 139 -3.06 23.35 20.31
CA ASN A 139 -3.06 23.69 18.90
C ASN A 139 -2.24 22.66 18.11
N ILE A 140 -2.71 22.36 16.91
CA ILE A 140 -2.03 21.57 15.89
C ILE A 140 -1.93 22.42 14.62
N ASP A 141 -0.76 22.40 14.01
CA ASP A 141 -0.58 22.97 12.68
C ASP A 141 -0.83 21.86 11.65
N VAL A 142 -1.74 22.12 10.72
CA VAL A 142 -2.11 21.21 9.64
C VAL A 142 -1.41 21.55 8.32
N ASP A 143 -0.65 22.65 8.29
CA ASP A 143 0.16 23.05 7.14
C ASP A 143 1.54 22.38 7.22
N TYR A 144 1.57 21.10 6.85
CA TYR A 144 2.77 20.26 6.95
C TYR A 144 3.92 20.77 6.08
N ASP A 145 3.67 21.56 5.04
CA ASP A 145 4.71 22.10 4.17
C ASP A 145 5.56 23.13 4.91
N HIS A 146 4.94 23.93 5.78
CA HIS A 146 5.59 25.02 6.49
C HIS A 146 6.09 24.67 7.90
N ILE A 147 5.74 23.50 8.45
CA ILE A 147 6.27 23.09 9.77
C ILE A 147 7.74 22.64 9.70
N PRO A 148 8.55 22.93 10.75
CA PRO A 148 9.89 22.38 10.86
C PRO A 148 9.87 20.87 11.13
N TRP A 149 10.92 20.19 10.68
CA TRP A 149 11.17 18.79 10.99
C TRP A 149 11.39 18.58 12.49
N ALA A 150 10.91 17.45 13.02
CA ALA A 150 11.05 17.15 14.44
C ALA A 150 12.53 17.00 14.82
N THR A 151 12.97 17.69 15.87
CA THR A 151 14.37 17.69 16.31
C THR A 151 14.76 16.42 17.07
N SER A 152 13.79 15.73 17.67
CA SER A 152 14.01 14.51 18.44
C SER A 152 12.88 13.49 18.27
N LYS A 153 13.10 12.25 18.74
CA LYS A 153 12.08 11.19 18.73
C LYS A 153 10.90 11.55 19.64
N GLU A 154 11.14 12.26 20.74
CA GLU A 154 10.12 12.72 21.67
C GLU A 154 9.22 13.78 21.03
N GLU A 155 9.80 14.73 20.29
CA GLU A 155 9.02 15.73 19.55
C GLU A 155 8.18 15.06 18.46
N LEU A 156 8.73 14.06 17.77
CA LEU A 156 8.01 13.28 16.77
C LEU A 156 6.84 12.53 17.42
N LYS A 157 7.06 11.90 18.58
CA LYS A 157 6.00 11.19 19.33
C LYS A 157 4.91 12.14 19.81
N GLU A 158 5.26 13.34 20.26
CA GLU A 158 4.28 14.37 20.63
C GLU A 158 3.46 14.83 19.41
N ARG A 159 4.09 14.98 18.25
CA ARG A 159 3.40 15.28 16.99
C ARG A 159 2.40 14.19 16.62
N TRP A 160 2.81 12.92 16.68
CA TRP A 160 1.92 11.77 16.53
C TRP A 160 0.75 11.86 17.52
N ARG A 161 1.03 12.14 18.79
CA ARG A 161 -0.01 12.21 19.83
C ARG A 161 -1.03 13.31 19.57
N LYS A 162 -0.61 14.49 19.11
CA LYS A 162 -1.53 15.57 18.72
C LYS A 162 -2.35 15.23 17.48
N GLN A 163 -1.73 14.64 16.47
CA GLN A 163 -2.42 14.22 15.24
C GLN A 163 -3.47 13.15 15.53
N LEU A 164 -3.10 12.13 16.32
CA LEU A 164 -4.01 11.06 16.73
C LEU A 164 -5.15 11.59 17.61
N LYS A 165 -4.87 12.52 18.52
CA LYS A 165 -5.90 13.21 19.30
C LYS A 165 -6.87 13.96 18.38
N PHE A 166 -6.37 14.67 17.37
CA PHE A 166 -7.21 15.39 16.40
C PHE A 166 -8.10 14.44 15.57
N THR A 167 -7.53 13.38 15.00
CA THR A 167 -8.31 12.38 14.23
C THR A 167 -9.34 11.68 15.11
N THR A 168 -8.95 11.29 16.34
CA THR A 168 -9.86 10.62 17.28
C THR A 168 -10.96 11.56 17.77
N LEU A 169 -10.66 12.85 17.93
CA LEU A 169 -11.67 13.85 18.31
C LEU A 169 -12.77 13.96 17.25
N ASN A 170 -12.43 13.93 15.96
CA ASN A 170 -13.43 13.96 14.89
C ASN A 170 -14.34 12.71 14.96
N ASN A 171 -13.76 11.52 15.07
CA ASN A 171 -14.52 10.28 15.24
C ASN A 171 -15.41 10.30 16.50
N TYR A 172 -14.87 10.82 17.61
CA TYR A 172 -15.60 10.94 18.87
C TYR A 172 -16.75 11.96 18.77
N TYR A 173 -16.53 13.09 18.11
CA TYR A 173 -17.55 14.09 17.86
C TYR A 173 -18.73 13.50 17.08
N ASP A 174 -18.45 12.78 15.99
CA ASP A 174 -19.49 12.14 15.16
C ASP A 174 -20.31 11.14 15.97
N LEU A 175 -19.66 10.33 16.82
CA LEU A 175 -20.34 9.36 17.69
C LEU A 175 -21.21 10.02 18.77
N VAL A 176 -20.73 11.13 19.36
CA VAL A 176 -21.50 11.90 20.35
C VAL A 176 -22.69 12.59 19.69
N GLU A 177 -22.49 13.17 18.51
CA GLU A 177 -23.55 13.81 17.74
C GLU A 177 -24.65 12.81 17.34
N GLU A 178 -24.27 11.61 16.90
CA GLU A 178 -25.19 10.50 16.60
C GLU A 178 -26.05 10.15 17.82
N LYS A 179 -25.42 10.03 18.99
CA LYS A 179 -26.11 9.76 20.25
C LYS A 179 -27.08 10.88 20.65
N GLU A 180 -26.67 12.14 20.53
CA GLU A 180 -27.51 13.30 20.89
C GLU A 180 -28.71 13.45 19.97
N LYS A 181 -28.56 13.12 18.67
CA LYS A 181 -29.64 13.19 17.68
C LYS A 181 -30.57 11.98 17.67
N ALA A 182 -30.16 10.84 18.22
CA ALA A 182 -30.97 9.61 18.23
C ALA A 182 -32.42 9.78 18.75
N PRO A 183 -32.69 10.54 19.84
CA PRO A 183 -34.06 10.76 20.31
C PRO A 183 -34.92 11.58 19.34
N GLU A 184 -34.33 12.56 18.65
CA GLU A 184 -35.02 13.38 17.64
C GLU A 184 -35.32 12.57 16.39
N MET A 185 -34.32 11.83 15.88
CA MET A 185 -34.47 10.94 14.72
C MET A 185 -35.53 9.87 14.96
N LYS A 186 -35.56 9.28 16.17
CA LYS A 186 -36.57 8.31 16.57
C LYS A 186 -37.98 8.91 16.53
N LYS A 187 -38.13 10.15 16.98
CA LYS A 187 -39.41 10.85 16.97
C LYS A 187 -39.88 11.15 15.54
N GLU A 188 -38.98 11.62 14.68
CA GLU A 188 -39.27 11.92 13.27
C GLU A 188 -39.65 10.67 12.48
N ALA A 189 -38.90 9.56 12.64
CA ALA A 189 -39.21 8.28 12.01
C ALA A 189 -40.61 7.76 12.43
N LEU A 190 -40.94 7.84 13.73
CA LEU A 190 -42.26 7.46 14.24
C LEU A 190 -43.39 8.36 13.70
N GLU A 191 -43.14 9.65 13.52
CA GLU A 191 -44.10 10.59 12.92
C GLU A 191 -44.32 10.31 11.41
N ASN A 192 -43.29 9.87 10.70
CA ASN A 192 -43.35 9.48 9.29
C ASN A 192 -43.85 8.04 9.05
N GLY A 193 -44.09 7.27 10.13
CA GLY A 193 -44.55 5.88 10.05
C GLY A 193 -43.45 4.89 9.65
N GLU A 194 -42.19 5.27 9.82
CA GLU A 194 -41.00 4.46 9.53
C GLU A 194 -40.53 3.70 10.77
N GLU A 195 -39.92 2.53 10.56
CA GLU A 195 -39.30 1.75 11.63
C GLU A 195 -37.92 2.32 11.96
N TYR A 196 -37.72 2.81 13.19
CA TYR A 196 -36.44 3.32 13.66
C TYR A 196 -35.63 2.22 14.34
N ILE A 197 -34.52 1.82 13.71
CA ILE A 197 -33.52 0.95 14.31
C ILE A 197 -32.51 1.85 15.03
N GLU A 198 -32.54 1.83 16.36
CA GLU A 198 -31.60 2.61 17.18
C GLU A 198 -30.19 2.05 17.03
N SER A 199 -29.23 2.93 16.74
CA SER A 199 -27.81 2.56 16.68
C SER A 199 -27.33 2.08 18.05
N GLU A 200 -26.52 1.02 18.06
CA GLU A 200 -25.86 0.53 19.28
C GLU A 200 -25.04 1.64 19.97
N ASN A 201 -24.57 2.63 19.20
CA ASN A 201 -23.80 3.78 19.70
C ASN A 201 -24.61 4.68 20.64
N ALA A 202 -25.92 4.82 20.42
CA ALA A 202 -26.76 5.73 21.19
C ALA A 202 -26.88 5.30 22.66
N GLN A 203 -26.66 4.02 22.94
CA GLN A 203 -26.78 3.42 24.28
C GLN A 203 -25.45 3.44 25.07
N LEU A 204 -24.31 3.68 24.40
CA LEU A 204 -22.98 3.69 25.02
C LEU A 204 -22.74 4.95 25.85
N SER A 205 -21.97 4.83 26.93
CA SER A 205 -21.49 5.97 27.73
C SER A 205 -20.45 6.80 26.98
N LEU A 206 -20.19 8.04 27.42
CA LEU A 206 -19.17 8.90 26.80
C LEU A 206 -17.77 8.28 26.85
N GLU A 207 -17.45 7.52 27.91
CA GLU A 207 -16.18 6.80 28.03
C GLU A 207 -16.08 5.63 27.03
N GLU A 208 -17.18 4.92 26.80
CA GLU A 208 -17.25 3.84 25.80
C GLU A 208 -17.19 4.38 24.37
N LEU A 209 -17.82 5.53 24.10
CA LEU A 209 -17.70 6.22 22.81
C LEU A 209 -16.29 6.72 22.56
N GLU A 210 -15.58 7.22 23.58
CA GLU A 210 -14.17 7.59 23.47
C GLU A 210 -13.29 6.39 23.15
N ALA A 211 -13.51 5.28 23.84
CA ALA A 211 -12.79 4.03 23.58
C ALA A 211 -13.06 3.51 22.17
N LYS A 212 -14.31 3.56 21.70
CA LYS A 212 -14.69 3.18 20.33
C LYS A 212 -14.08 4.10 19.28
N ALA A 213 -14.00 5.41 19.55
CA ALA A 213 -13.32 6.36 18.67
C ALA A 213 -11.83 6.04 18.55
N ARG A 214 -11.16 5.71 19.67
CA ARG A 214 -9.75 5.27 19.67
C ARG A 214 -9.56 3.95 18.92
N GLU A 215 -10.44 2.98 19.13
CA GLU A 215 -10.42 1.71 18.40
C GLU A 215 -10.56 1.94 16.89
N THR A 216 -11.50 2.80 16.48
CA THR A 216 -11.68 3.17 15.07
C THR A 216 -10.43 3.83 14.47
N SER A 217 -9.83 4.78 15.20
CA SER A 217 -8.55 5.40 14.80
C SER A 217 -7.41 4.38 14.72
N GLN A 218 -7.39 3.40 15.63
CA GLN A 218 -6.40 2.35 15.64
C GLN A 218 -6.57 1.41 14.45
N THR A 219 -7.80 0.93 14.19
CA THR A 219 -8.10 0.08 13.03
C THR A 219 -7.73 0.77 11.72
N ALA A 220 -8.03 2.07 11.58
CA ALA A 220 -7.66 2.82 10.38
C ALA A 220 -6.13 2.87 10.15
N LEU A 221 -5.33 2.93 11.23
CA LEU A 221 -3.87 2.88 11.14
C LEU A 221 -3.35 1.47 10.91
N ASP A 222 -3.90 0.47 11.59
CA ASP A 222 -3.56 -0.94 11.36
C ASP A 222 -3.81 -1.29 9.88
N ASP A 223 -4.97 -0.91 9.32
CA ASP A 223 -5.29 -1.09 7.90
C ASP A 223 -4.30 -0.36 6.97
N TYR A 224 -3.94 0.89 7.31
CA TYR A 224 -2.93 1.64 6.56
C TYR A 224 -1.57 0.92 6.56
N TYR A 225 -1.11 0.45 7.72
CA TYR A 225 0.19 -0.21 7.82
C TYR A 225 0.18 -1.61 7.19
N ASP A 226 -0.94 -2.33 7.25
CA ASP A 226 -1.13 -3.59 6.52
C ASP A 226 -1.04 -3.40 5.01
N PHE A 227 -1.56 -2.29 4.47
CA PHE A 227 -1.35 -1.92 3.08
C PHE A 227 0.13 -1.59 2.79
N THR A 228 0.79 -0.81 3.64
CA THR A 228 2.21 -0.44 3.41
C THR A 228 3.17 -1.63 3.51
N LYS A 229 2.80 -2.68 4.25
CA LYS A 229 3.58 -3.92 4.40
C LYS A 229 3.66 -4.72 3.09
N ASP A 230 2.66 -4.58 2.23
CA ASP A 230 2.64 -5.21 0.91
C ASP A 230 3.51 -4.48 -0.11
N LEU A 231 3.99 -3.26 0.22
CA LEU A 231 4.89 -2.51 -0.65
C LEU A 231 6.30 -3.08 -0.61
N GLU A 232 6.87 -3.26 -1.79
CA GLU A 232 8.22 -3.75 -1.98
C GLU A 232 9.17 -2.59 -2.32
N ARG A 233 10.48 -2.84 -2.23
CA ARG A 233 11.52 -1.88 -2.62
C ARG A 233 11.28 -1.28 -4.00
N LYS A 234 10.81 -2.08 -4.97
CA LYS A 234 10.49 -1.63 -6.34
C LYS A 234 9.39 -0.55 -6.40
N ASP A 235 8.45 -0.58 -5.45
CA ASP A 235 7.33 0.36 -5.38
C ASP A 235 7.85 1.72 -4.89
N TYR A 236 8.70 1.75 -3.86
CA TYR A 236 9.42 2.96 -3.43
C TYR A 236 10.42 3.45 -4.47
N PHE A 237 11.05 2.53 -5.20
CA PHE A 237 11.96 2.88 -6.29
C PHE A 237 11.22 3.55 -7.45
N ALA A 238 9.99 3.13 -7.76
CA ALA A 238 9.16 3.83 -8.74
C ALA A 238 8.84 5.27 -8.31
N VAL A 239 8.63 5.53 -7.01
CA VAL A 239 8.47 6.90 -6.48
C VAL A 239 9.74 7.71 -6.72
N PHE A 240 10.92 7.15 -6.41
CA PHE A 240 12.20 7.82 -6.69
C PHE A 240 12.39 8.12 -8.18
N LEU A 241 12.09 7.16 -9.06
CA LEU A 241 12.17 7.37 -10.50
C LEU A 241 11.20 8.46 -10.98
N ASN A 242 10.00 8.55 -10.41
CA ASN A 242 9.06 9.62 -10.72
C ASN A 242 9.60 10.99 -10.32
N THR A 243 10.21 11.14 -9.14
CA THR A 243 10.85 12.40 -8.76
C THR A 243 12.00 12.80 -9.71
N LEU A 244 12.70 11.82 -10.31
CA LEU A 244 13.72 12.10 -11.31
C LEU A 244 13.15 12.60 -12.63
N VAL A 245 12.06 11.98 -13.11
CA VAL A 245 11.48 12.31 -14.42
C VAL A 245 10.61 13.56 -14.36
N GLU A 246 9.93 13.81 -13.24
CA GLU A 246 9.09 15.00 -13.03
C GLU A 246 9.93 16.29 -13.02
N GLU A 247 11.18 16.21 -12.56
CA GLU A 247 12.12 17.33 -12.66
C GLU A 247 12.42 17.70 -14.11
N PHE A 248 12.31 16.79 -15.10
CA PHE A 248 12.43 17.18 -16.51
C PHE A 248 11.22 17.98 -16.98
N ASP A 249 10.01 17.49 -16.70
CA ASP A 249 8.74 18.12 -17.04
C ASP A 249 7.59 17.51 -16.20
N PRO A 250 6.60 18.30 -15.74
CA PRO A 250 5.48 17.82 -14.92
C PRO A 250 4.57 16.77 -15.58
N HIS A 251 4.69 16.54 -16.88
CA HIS A 251 3.95 15.51 -17.61
C HIS A 251 4.78 14.27 -17.96
N THR A 252 6.07 14.24 -17.58
CA THR A 252 6.91 13.06 -17.76
C THR A 252 6.78 12.15 -16.54
N ASN A 253 6.35 10.91 -16.78
CA ASN A 253 6.08 9.94 -15.72
C ASN A 253 6.73 8.59 -16.04
N TYR A 254 7.20 7.91 -15.01
CA TYR A 254 7.62 6.52 -15.06
C TYR A 254 6.48 5.61 -14.58
N PHE A 255 6.10 4.64 -15.42
CA PHE A 255 5.13 3.62 -15.06
C PHE A 255 5.83 2.30 -14.76
N ALA A 256 5.68 1.82 -13.52
CA ALA A 256 6.00 0.43 -13.21
C ALA A 256 5.08 -0.51 -14.01
N PRO A 257 5.45 -1.78 -14.26
CA PRO A 257 4.65 -2.67 -15.10
C PRO A 257 3.16 -2.76 -14.73
N PRO A 258 2.77 -2.90 -13.44
CA PRO A 258 1.36 -2.90 -13.05
C PRO A 258 0.64 -1.58 -13.35
N ASP A 259 1.33 -0.46 -13.18
CA ASP A 259 0.76 0.88 -13.43
C ASP A 259 0.63 1.15 -14.92
N ARG A 260 1.57 0.67 -15.73
CA ARG A 260 1.50 0.72 -17.19
C ARG A 260 0.30 -0.08 -17.69
N ASP A 261 0.12 -1.30 -17.20
CA ASP A 261 -1.05 -2.12 -17.56
C ASP A 261 -2.35 -1.40 -17.19
N ARG A 262 -2.40 -0.75 -16.02
CA ARG A 262 -3.56 0.04 -15.58
C ARG A 262 -3.81 1.26 -16.48
N PHE A 263 -2.75 1.95 -16.90
CA PHE A 263 -2.83 3.07 -17.82
C PHE A 263 -3.35 2.63 -19.20
N ASP A 264 -2.78 1.56 -19.77
CA ASP A 264 -3.19 0.99 -21.06
C ASP A 264 -4.68 0.56 -21.01
N LEU A 265 -5.12 -0.04 -19.90
CA LEU A 265 -6.53 -0.39 -19.68
C LEU A 265 -7.44 0.84 -19.62
N ARG A 266 -7.06 1.87 -18.85
CA ARG A 266 -7.83 3.12 -18.76
C ARG A 266 -7.94 3.80 -20.13
N MET A 267 -6.85 3.79 -20.91
CA MET A 267 -6.81 4.44 -22.21
C MET A 267 -7.58 3.68 -23.30
N SER A 268 -7.61 2.35 -23.20
CA SER A 268 -8.39 1.51 -24.12
C SER A 268 -9.89 1.49 -23.80
N GLY A 269 -10.29 1.83 -22.57
CA GLY A 269 -11.66 1.74 -22.08
C GLY A 269 -12.19 0.30 -21.95
N LYS A 270 -11.32 -0.69 -22.16
CA LYS A 270 -11.67 -2.11 -22.23
C LYS A 270 -10.90 -2.89 -21.18
N LEU A 271 -11.64 -3.56 -20.30
CA LEU A 271 -11.09 -4.44 -19.28
C LEU A 271 -11.40 -5.90 -19.63
N GLU A 272 -10.37 -6.71 -19.82
CA GLU A 272 -10.53 -8.16 -19.95
C GLU A 272 -10.43 -8.82 -18.57
N GLY A 273 -11.49 -9.50 -18.14
CA GLY A 273 -11.50 -10.19 -16.85
C GLY A 273 -12.89 -10.59 -16.39
N ILE A 274 -13.08 -10.62 -15.07
CA ILE A 274 -14.35 -10.99 -14.44
C ILE A 274 -15.32 -9.81 -14.24
N GLY A 275 -14.83 -8.56 -14.33
CA GLY A 275 -15.65 -7.37 -14.17
C GLY A 275 -15.97 -7.00 -12.71
N ALA A 276 -14.97 -7.02 -11.82
CA ALA A 276 -15.11 -6.63 -10.42
C ALA A 276 -13.91 -5.80 -9.95
N ARG A 277 -14.14 -4.86 -9.03
CA ARG A 277 -13.08 -4.15 -8.29
C ARG A 277 -12.78 -4.88 -7.00
N LEU A 278 -11.50 -5.14 -6.78
CA LEU A 278 -11.01 -5.91 -5.64
C LEU A 278 -10.20 -5.02 -4.70
N GLN A 279 -10.29 -5.30 -3.41
CA GLN A 279 -9.49 -4.66 -2.37
C GLN A 279 -9.08 -5.69 -1.32
N LYS A 280 -7.89 -5.55 -0.77
CA LYS A 280 -7.44 -6.36 0.37
C LYS A 280 -8.04 -5.80 1.66
N LYS A 281 -8.66 -6.66 2.46
CA LYS A 281 -9.16 -6.36 3.80
C LYS A 281 -8.91 -7.55 4.71
N ASN A 282 -8.24 -7.35 5.85
CA ASN A 282 -7.89 -8.42 6.80
C ASN A 282 -7.22 -9.64 6.14
N ASP A 283 -6.26 -9.42 5.24
CA ASP A 283 -5.60 -10.44 4.41
C ASP A 283 -6.47 -11.20 3.39
N TYR A 284 -7.76 -10.86 3.26
CA TYR A 284 -8.64 -11.41 2.23
C TYR A 284 -8.79 -10.43 1.07
N ILE A 285 -8.87 -10.96 -0.16
CA ILE A 285 -9.20 -10.17 -1.34
C ILE A 285 -10.72 -10.09 -1.44
N THR A 286 -11.29 -8.94 -1.09
CA THR A 286 -12.73 -8.68 -1.06
C THR A 286 -13.19 -7.92 -2.29
N ILE A 287 -14.43 -8.18 -2.71
CA ILE A 287 -15.07 -7.47 -3.82
C ILE A 287 -15.72 -6.20 -3.28
N VAL A 288 -15.28 -5.04 -3.76
CA VAL A 288 -15.82 -3.74 -3.35
C VAL A 288 -16.93 -3.29 -4.29
N GLU A 289 -16.80 -3.61 -5.57
CA GLU A 289 -17.73 -3.17 -6.59
C GLU A 289 -17.80 -4.21 -7.71
N VAL A 290 -19.01 -4.47 -8.21
CA VAL A 290 -19.25 -5.29 -9.40
C VAL A 290 -19.58 -4.36 -10.56
N ILE A 291 -18.86 -4.50 -11.67
CA ILE A 291 -19.05 -3.65 -12.85
C ILE A 291 -20.28 -4.14 -13.61
N SER A 292 -21.25 -3.24 -13.80
CA SER A 292 -22.47 -3.51 -14.55
C SER A 292 -22.16 -3.99 -15.98
N GLY A 293 -22.86 -5.02 -16.44
CA GLY A 293 -22.58 -5.66 -17.73
C GLY A 293 -21.38 -6.61 -17.76
N GLY A 294 -20.55 -6.64 -16.70
CA GLY A 294 -19.44 -7.57 -16.55
C GLY A 294 -19.89 -9.05 -16.39
N PRO A 295 -18.99 -10.02 -16.58
CA PRO A 295 -19.29 -11.45 -16.37
C PRO A 295 -19.86 -11.79 -14.99
N VAL A 296 -19.29 -11.21 -13.92
CA VAL A 296 -19.77 -11.40 -12.55
C VAL A 296 -21.21 -10.93 -12.41
N TRP A 297 -21.52 -9.74 -12.95
CA TRP A 297 -22.86 -9.17 -12.90
C TRP A 297 -23.88 -9.98 -13.72
N ARG A 298 -23.52 -10.38 -14.95
CA ARG A 298 -24.42 -11.14 -15.85
C ARG A 298 -24.79 -12.53 -15.35
N GLY A 299 -23.86 -13.17 -14.63
CA GLY A 299 -24.07 -14.50 -14.09
C GLY A 299 -24.56 -14.53 -12.65
N GLU A 300 -24.74 -13.36 -12.01
CA GLU A 300 -25.04 -13.23 -10.57
C GLU A 300 -24.10 -14.11 -9.71
N HIS A 301 -22.83 -14.22 -10.13
CA HIS A 301 -21.90 -15.16 -9.50
C HIS A 301 -21.43 -14.68 -8.14
N LEU A 302 -21.15 -13.38 -8.00
CA LEU A 302 -20.50 -12.78 -6.83
C LEU A 302 -21.17 -11.45 -6.48
N ASP A 303 -21.25 -11.20 -5.18
CA ASP A 303 -21.80 -9.98 -4.61
C ASP A 303 -20.74 -9.10 -3.96
N VAL A 304 -21.10 -7.84 -3.71
CA VAL A 304 -20.25 -6.90 -2.96
C VAL A 304 -20.07 -7.41 -1.53
N GLY A 305 -18.82 -7.47 -1.07
CA GLY A 305 -18.44 -7.97 0.25
C GLY A 305 -17.93 -9.42 0.25
N ASP A 306 -18.08 -10.17 -0.84
CA ASP A 306 -17.55 -11.53 -0.95
C ASP A 306 -16.01 -11.53 -0.93
N ALA A 307 -15.43 -12.52 -0.24
CA ALA A 307 -13.98 -12.68 -0.08
C ALA A 307 -13.45 -13.84 -0.93
N ILE A 308 -12.53 -13.56 -1.86
CA ILE A 308 -11.87 -14.56 -2.69
C ILE A 308 -10.76 -15.24 -1.89
N LEU A 309 -10.87 -16.56 -1.72
CA LEU A 309 -9.90 -17.37 -0.98
C LEU A 309 -8.88 -18.02 -1.91
N LYS A 310 -9.34 -18.56 -3.04
CA LYS A 310 -8.49 -19.27 -3.99
C LYS A 310 -8.89 -19.01 -5.43
N VAL A 311 -7.91 -19.07 -6.31
CA VAL A 311 -8.07 -18.92 -7.75
C VAL A 311 -7.53 -20.16 -8.44
N LYS A 312 -8.33 -20.74 -9.34
CA LYS A 312 -7.94 -21.90 -10.15
C LYS A 312 -8.08 -21.55 -11.63
N GLN A 313 -7.00 -21.72 -12.38
CA GLN A 313 -7.03 -21.60 -13.84
C GLN A 313 -7.63 -22.85 -14.49
N GLU A 314 -8.17 -22.69 -15.69
CA GLU A 314 -8.74 -23.79 -16.48
C GLU A 314 -7.72 -24.91 -16.76
N ASP A 315 -6.46 -24.54 -17.01
CA ASP A 315 -5.36 -25.47 -17.33
C ASP A 315 -4.66 -26.06 -16.09
N GLU A 316 -5.02 -25.63 -14.88
CA GLU A 316 -4.37 -26.03 -13.63
C GLU A 316 -5.30 -26.87 -12.74
N ASN A 317 -4.79 -27.97 -12.20
CA ASN A 317 -5.58 -28.86 -11.35
C ASN A 317 -5.66 -28.36 -9.90
N GLU A 318 -4.65 -27.65 -9.42
CA GLU A 318 -4.56 -27.19 -8.03
C GLU A 318 -4.92 -25.71 -7.92
N PRO A 319 -5.86 -25.34 -7.02
CA PRO A 319 -6.19 -23.95 -6.77
C PRO A 319 -5.07 -23.25 -6.00
N VAL A 320 -4.70 -22.04 -6.42
CA VAL A 320 -3.74 -21.17 -5.73
C VAL A 320 -4.47 -20.34 -4.69
N SER A 321 -4.01 -20.37 -3.43
CA SER A 321 -4.56 -19.52 -2.37
C SER A 321 -4.15 -18.08 -2.58
N VAL A 322 -5.11 -17.16 -2.57
CA VAL A 322 -4.86 -15.71 -2.66
C VAL A 322 -4.93 -15.00 -1.32
N VAL A 323 -5.24 -15.73 -0.23
CA VAL A 323 -5.20 -15.20 1.13
C VAL A 323 -3.77 -14.73 1.47
N GLY A 324 -3.65 -13.48 1.93
CA GLY A 324 -2.39 -12.82 2.24
C GLY A 324 -1.57 -12.37 1.03
N MET A 325 -2.05 -12.59 -0.20
CA MET A 325 -1.38 -12.07 -1.40
C MET A 325 -1.65 -10.58 -1.58
N ARG A 326 -0.74 -9.90 -2.30
CA ARG A 326 -0.94 -8.53 -2.78
C ARG A 326 -2.16 -8.49 -3.71
N VAL A 327 -2.93 -7.41 -3.66
CA VAL A 327 -4.09 -7.20 -4.54
C VAL A 327 -3.69 -7.34 -6.00
N ASP A 328 -2.58 -6.71 -6.42
CA ASP A 328 -2.14 -6.74 -7.82
C ASP A 328 -1.77 -8.16 -8.29
N ASP A 329 -1.21 -9.00 -7.43
CA ASP A 329 -0.85 -10.37 -7.78
C ASP A 329 -2.08 -11.28 -7.84
N ALA A 330 -3.03 -11.11 -6.91
CA ALA A 330 -4.33 -11.76 -7.00
C ALA A 330 -5.08 -11.34 -8.28
N VAL A 331 -5.05 -10.04 -8.62
CA VAL A 331 -5.64 -9.50 -9.85
C VAL A 331 -5.01 -10.10 -11.10
N LYS A 332 -3.69 -10.31 -11.16
CA LYS A 332 -3.04 -10.98 -12.30
C LYS A 332 -3.53 -12.41 -12.50
N LEU A 333 -3.80 -13.14 -11.42
CA LEU A 333 -4.35 -14.50 -11.50
C LEU A 333 -5.81 -14.49 -11.94
N ILE A 334 -6.59 -13.51 -11.46
CA ILE A 334 -8.02 -13.42 -11.77
C ILE A 334 -8.24 -12.91 -13.20
N LYS A 335 -7.40 -11.99 -13.67
CA LYS A 335 -7.39 -11.51 -15.06
C LYS A 335 -6.93 -12.62 -16.01
N GLY A 336 -7.31 -12.46 -17.27
CA GLY A 336 -6.98 -13.41 -18.32
C GLY A 336 -7.73 -13.07 -19.61
N PRO A 337 -7.31 -13.67 -20.73
CA PRO A 337 -7.89 -13.35 -22.03
C PRO A 337 -9.37 -13.74 -22.10
N LYS A 338 -10.13 -12.99 -22.90
CA LYS A 338 -11.54 -13.25 -23.18
C LYS A 338 -11.77 -14.73 -23.54
N GLY A 339 -12.81 -15.32 -22.96
CA GLY A 339 -13.27 -16.68 -23.23
C GLY A 339 -12.61 -17.78 -22.39
N THR A 340 -11.55 -17.46 -21.65
CA THR A 340 -10.96 -18.40 -20.68
C THR A 340 -11.82 -18.49 -19.42
N LYS A 341 -11.82 -19.65 -18.76
CA LYS A 341 -12.54 -19.85 -17.51
C LYS A 341 -11.62 -19.71 -16.30
N VAL A 342 -12.17 -19.17 -15.22
CA VAL A 342 -11.52 -19.12 -13.91
C VAL A 342 -12.51 -19.62 -12.87
N THR A 343 -12.04 -20.52 -12.00
CA THR A 343 -12.83 -20.96 -10.85
C THR A 343 -12.32 -20.25 -9.61
N LEU A 344 -13.22 -19.56 -8.93
CA LEU A 344 -12.94 -18.82 -7.71
C LEU A 344 -13.58 -19.55 -6.53
N THR A 345 -12.78 -19.87 -5.51
CA THR A 345 -13.31 -20.27 -4.21
C THR A 345 -13.57 -19.01 -3.41
N VAL A 346 -14.84 -18.70 -3.14
CA VAL A 346 -15.26 -17.48 -2.47
C VAL A 346 -15.92 -17.79 -1.14
N LYS A 347 -15.71 -16.91 -0.17
CA LYS A 347 -16.42 -16.89 1.10
C LYS A 347 -17.45 -15.77 1.03
N ARG A 348 -18.73 -16.14 1.08
CA ARG A 348 -19.86 -15.22 1.10
C ARG A 348 -19.90 -14.42 2.39
N VAL A 349 -20.66 -13.32 2.37
CA VAL A 349 -20.90 -12.48 3.57
C VAL A 349 -21.52 -13.27 4.72
N ASP A 350 -22.33 -14.29 4.44
CA ASP A 350 -22.93 -15.19 5.44
C ASP A 350 -21.94 -16.23 6.02
N GLY A 351 -20.72 -16.30 5.48
CA GLY A 351 -19.66 -17.21 5.88
C GLY A 351 -19.63 -18.55 5.15
N THR A 352 -20.56 -18.81 4.22
CA THR A 352 -20.53 -20.00 3.36
C THR A 352 -19.37 -19.92 2.36
N ILE A 353 -18.82 -21.09 1.99
CA ILE A 353 -17.74 -21.19 1.02
C ILE A 353 -18.27 -21.91 -0.21
N GLU A 354 -18.16 -21.26 -1.37
CA GLU A 354 -18.64 -21.75 -2.65
C GLU A 354 -17.55 -21.68 -3.72
N GLU A 355 -17.65 -22.54 -4.73
CA GLU A 355 -16.79 -22.49 -5.91
C GLU A 355 -17.61 -22.04 -7.11
N GLU A 356 -17.23 -20.91 -7.68
CA GLU A 356 -17.89 -20.30 -8.82
C GLU A 356 -16.97 -20.30 -10.03
N THR A 357 -17.43 -20.86 -11.15
CA THR A 357 -16.69 -20.83 -12.42
C THR A 357 -17.21 -19.71 -13.31
N ILE A 358 -16.36 -18.72 -13.55
CA ILE A 358 -16.68 -17.52 -14.31
C ILE A 358 -15.92 -17.57 -15.65
N THR A 359 -16.62 -17.28 -16.74
CA THR A 359 -15.99 -17.11 -18.05
C THR A 359 -15.60 -15.65 -18.23
N ARG A 360 -14.31 -15.39 -18.47
CA ARG A 360 -13.78 -14.03 -18.65
C ARG A 360 -14.33 -13.41 -19.92
N ASP A 361 -14.67 -12.12 -19.87
CA ASP A 361 -15.10 -11.36 -21.04
C ASP A 361 -14.52 -9.95 -21.01
N VAL A 362 -14.68 -9.24 -22.13
CA VAL A 362 -14.39 -7.82 -22.23
C VAL A 362 -15.52 -7.05 -21.55
N VAL A 363 -15.14 -6.18 -20.63
CA VAL A 363 -16.02 -5.24 -19.94
C VAL A 363 -15.64 -3.84 -20.41
N GLU A 364 -16.61 -3.11 -20.96
CA GLU A 364 -16.43 -1.70 -21.28
C GLU A 364 -16.66 -0.89 -20.02
N LEU A 365 -15.69 -0.04 -19.67
CA LEU A 365 -15.84 0.88 -18.56
C LEU A 365 -16.72 2.04 -19.05
N GLU A 366 -17.96 2.13 -18.59
CA GLU A 366 -18.75 3.35 -18.77
C GLU A 366 -18.04 4.49 -18.04
N GLU A 367 -17.96 5.67 -18.68
CA GLU A 367 -17.36 6.86 -18.06
C GLU A 367 -18.13 7.20 -16.77
N THR A 368 -17.46 7.13 -15.63
CA THR A 368 -17.87 7.80 -14.38
C THR A 368 -17.38 9.23 -14.36
#